data_AF-A0A6J3M993-F1
#
_entry.id   AF-A0A6J3M993-F1
#
_cell.length_a   1.000
_cell.length_b   1.000
_cell.length_c   1.000
_cell.angle_alpha   90.00
_cell.angle_beta   90.00
_cell.angle_gamma   90.00
#
_symmetry.space_group_name_H-M   'P 1'
#
loop_
_entity.id
_entity.type
_entity.pdbx_description
1 polymer ?
#
loop_
_entity_poly.entity_id
_entity_poly.type
_entity_poly.pdbx_seq_one_letter_code
_entity_poly.pdbx_strand_id
1 'polypeptide(L)'
;SRWRAITHRDLNAHWSFIYGVTSTKIYCRPTCSARVARRANVKFFDDIPAARREGFRPCVRCKPDEQNFLGEREEVVIRTLALLQSHDGRDLMRNEGLSGLAKAVGVTTSYLCRAFKKTVGKSVGAYLTGFE
;
A
#
# COMPACT_ATOMS: atom_id res chain seq x y z
N SER A 1 -6.08 -14.19 -16.07
CA SER A 1 -7.51 -13.80 -15.96
C SER A 1 -7.67 -12.75 -14.88
N ARG A 2 -8.61 -11.79 -15.02
CA ARG A 2 -8.82 -10.69 -14.05
C ARG A 2 -9.09 -11.19 -12.63
N TRP A 3 -9.84 -12.29 -12.49
CA TRP A 3 -10.07 -12.92 -11.19
C TRP A 3 -8.80 -13.43 -10.52
N ARG A 4 -7.92 -14.12 -11.26
CA ARG A 4 -6.64 -14.59 -10.71
C ARG A 4 -5.78 -13.41 -10.26
N ALA A 5 -5.80 -12.30 -11.00
CA ALA A 5 -5.06 -11.10 -10.63
C ALA A 5 -5.52 -10.51 -9.28
N ILE A 6 -6.83 -10.47 -9.00
CA ILE A 6 -7.31 -9.97 -7.70
C ILE A 6 -7.07 -10.96 -6.56
N THR A 7 -7.15 -12.28 -6.81
CA THR A 7 -6.94 -13.29 -5.75
C THR A 7 -5.47 -13.42 -5.36
N HIS A 8 -4.56 -13.26 -6.32
CA HIS A 8 -3.11 -13.29 -6.09
C HIS A 8 -2.50 -11.90 -5.85
N ARG A 9 -3.29 -10.83 -5.97
CA ARG A 9 -2.84 -9.43 -5.84
C ARG A 9 -1.66 -9.13 -6.76
N ASP A 10 -1.83 -9.51 -8.02
CA ASP A 10 -0.82 -9.35 -9.06
C ASP A 10 -0.49 -7.87 -9.27
N LEU A 11 0.77 -7.50 -9.03
CA LEU A 11 1.27 -6.13 -9.16
C LEU A 11 1.20 -5.64 -10.62
N ASN A 12 1.36 -6.54 -11.59
CA ASN A 12 1.28 -6.17 -13.01
C ASN A 12 -0.12 -5.71 -13.41
N ALA A 13 -1.14 -6.19 -12.70
CA ALA A 13 -2.53 -5.83 -12.94
C ALA A 13 -2.95 -4.53 -12.24
N HIS A 14 -2.08 -3.91 -11.42
CA HIS A 14 -2.44 -2.80 -10.53
C HIS A 14 -3.09 -1.62 -11.27
N TRP A 15 -2.63 -1.35 -12.49
CA TRP A 15 -3.13 -0.27 -13.36
C TRP A 15 -4.00 -0.76 -14.52
N SER A 16 -4.20 -2.08 -14.65
CA SER A 16 -4.86 -2.65 -15.84
C SER A 16 -6.38 -2.62 -15.79
N PHE A 17 -6.97 -2.69 -14.61
CA PHE A 17 -8.43 -2.65 -14.42
C PHE A 17 -8.76 -2.35 -12.96
N ILE A 18 -10.03 -2.03 -12.68
CA ILE A 18 -10.58 -1.97 -11.32
C ILE A 18 -11.69 -3.01 -11.16
N TYR A 19 -12.02 -3.35 -9.92
CA TYR A 19 -13.16 -4.22 -9.65
C TYR A 19 -14.08 -3.61 -8.60
N GLY A 20 -15.39 -3.71 -8.82
CA GLY A 20 -16.43 -3.32 -7.89
C GLY A 20 -17.02 -4.52 -7.17
N VAL A 21 -17.29 -4.36 -5.87
CA VAL A 21 -18.07 -5.30 -5.08
C VAL A 21 -19.52 -4.84 -5.06
N THR A 22 -20.42 -5.62 -5.68
CA THR A 22 -21.83 -5.25 -5.88
C THR A 22 -22.58 -5.04 -4.57
N SER A 23 -22.28 -5.85 -3.55
CA SER A 23 -22.93 -5.79 -2.23
C SER A 23 -22.60 -4.54 -1.42
N THR A 24 -21.38 -3.99 -1.56
CA THR A 24 -20.95 -2.78 -0.83
C THR A 24 -20.94 -1.53 -1.71
N LYS A 25 -21.07 -1.70 -3.03
CA LYS A 25 -20.88 -0.63 -4.03
C LYS A 25 -19.54 0.08 -3.84
N ILE A 26 -18.48 -0.69 -3.60
CA ILE A 26 -17.10 -0.17 -3.48
C ILE A 26 -16.27 -0.71 -4.63
N TYR A 27 -15.53 0.15 -5.33
CA TYR A 27 -14.51 -0.28 -6.29
C TYR A 27 -13.09 -0.18 -5.72
N CYS A 28 -12.25 -1.12 -6.13
CA CYS A 28 -10.91 -1.36 -5.64
C CYS A 28 -9.93 -1.62 -6.78
N ARG A 29 -8.64 -1.41 -6.51
CA ARG A 29 -7.53 -1.88 -7.34
C ARG A 29 -7.28 -3.38 -7.13
N PRO A 30 -6.72 -4.11 -8.11
CA PRO A 30 -6.45 -5.55 -8.00
C PRO A 30 -5.50 -5.95 -6.87
N THR A 31 -4.62 -5.05 -6.44
CA THR A 31 -3.69 -5.28 -5.32
C THR A 31 -4.25 -4.88 -3.96
N CYS A 32 -5.54 -4.50 -3.88
CA CYS A 32 -6.15 -4.01 -2.66
C CYS A 32 -5.98 -5.00 -1.49
N SER A 33 -5.62 -4.46 -0.32
CA SER A 33 -5.38 -5.25 0.88
C SER A 33 -6.66 -5.84 1.47
N ALA A 34 -7.83 -5.33 1.08
CA ALA A 34 -9.13 -5.79 1.54
C ALA A 34 -9.39 -7.26 1.19
N ARG A 35 -10.25 -7.92 2.00
CA ARG A 35 -10.71 -9.28 1.72
C ARG A 35 -11.46 -9.26 0.38
N VAL A 36 -11.07 -10.15 -0.54
CA VAL A 36 -11.77 -10.31 -1.82
C VAL A 36 -13.16 -10.88 -1.54
N ALA A 37 -14.19 -10.22 -2.10
CA ALA A 37 -15.57 -10.67 -1.99
C ALA A 37 -15.79 -11.99 -2.76
N ARG A 38 -16.94 -12.64 -2.54
CA ARG A 38 -17.33 -13.81 -3.34
C ARG A 38 -17.35 -13.42 -4.83
N ARG A 39 -16.91 -14.34 -5.70
CA ARG A 39 -16.83 -14.09 -7.15
C ARG A 39 -18.15 -13.59 -7.75
N ALA A 40 -19.28 -14.12 -7.28
CA ALA A 40 -20.61 -13.71 -7.71
C ALA A 40 -20.93 -12.22 -7.45
N ASN A 41 -20.25 -11.60 -6.47
CA ASN A 41 -20.46 -10.20 -6.10
C ASN A 41 -19.38 -9.27 -6.68
N VAL A 42 -18.55 -9.76 -7.59
CA VAL A 42 -17.45 -8.96 -8.18
C VAL A 42 -17.77 -8.65 -9.63
N LYS A 43 -17.71 -7.36 -9.97
CA LYS A 43 -17.79 -6.84 -11.32
C LYS A 43 -16.47 -6.16 -11.68
N PHE A 44 -15.99 -6.36 -12.91
CA PHE A 44 -14.77 -5.72 -13.40
C PHE A 44 -15.12 -4.51 -14.25
N PHE A 45 -14.31 -3.46 -14.15
CA PHE A 45 -14.41 -2.25 -14.97
C PHE A 45 -13.03 -1.91 -15.52
N ASP A 46 -13.00 -1.37 -16.73
CA ASP A 46 -11.76 -0.97 -17.39
C ASP A 46 -11.29 0.42 -16.90
N ASP A 47 -12.24 1.27 -16.49
CA ASP A 47 -11.99 2.63 -16.03
C ASP A 47 -12.84 3.02 -14.81
N ILE A 48 -12.36 4.02 -14.06
CA ILE A 48 -13.02 4.58 -12.87
C ILE A 48 -14.37 5.23 -13.21
N PRO A 49 -14.51 6.05 -14.28
CA PRO A 49 -15.80 6.61 -14.67
C PRO A 49 -16.89 5.56 -14.89
N ALA A 50 -16.60 4.40 -15.46
CA ALA A 50 -17.55 3.31 -15.65
C ALA A 50 -18.08 2.78 -14.31
N ALA A 51 -17.22 2.57 -13.32
CA ALA A 51 -17.64 2.15 -11.99
C ALA A 51 -18.49 3.23 -11.28
N ARG A 52 -18.11 4.51 -11.42
CA ARG A 52 -18.85 5.63 -10.81
C ARG A 52 -20.24 5.81 -11.41
N ARG A 53 -20.40 5.65 -12.73
CA ARG A 53 -21.71 5.69 -13.42
C ARG A 53 -22.68 4.63 -12.89
N GLU A 54 -22.16 3.50 -12.42
CA GLU A 54 -22.97 2.44 -11.79
C GLU A 54 -23.17 2.61 -10.26
N GLY A 55 -22.79 3.77 -9.72
CA GLY A 55 -22.98 4.13 -8.32
C GLY A 55 -21.97 3.52 -7.35
N PHE A 56 -20.82 3.05 -7.83
CA PHE A 56 -19.76 2.57 -6.94
C PHE A 56 -18.92 3.73 -6.39
N ARG A 57 -18.49 3.61 -5.13
CA ARG A 57 -17.61 4.56 -4.43
C ARG A 57 -16.18 4.03 -4.34
N PRO A 58 -15.16 4.90 -4.28
CA PRO A 58 -13.77 4.47 -4.17
C PRO A 58 -13.50 3.80 -2.82
N CYS A 59 -12.65 2.77 -2.84
CA CYS A 59 -12.16 2.13 -1.62
C CYS A 59 -11.18 3.04 -0.87
N VAL A 60 -11.43 3.26 0.42
CA VAL A 60 -10.54 4.06 1.28
C VAL A 60 -9.19 3.40 1.58
N ARG A 61 -9.05 2.08 1.38
CA ARG A 61 -7.80 1.35 1.67
C ARG A 61 -6.81 1.38 0.51
N CYS A 62 -7.30 1.14 -0.71
CA CYS A 62 -6.46 1.13 -1.91
C CYS A 62 -6.53 2.43 -2.72
N LYS A 63 -7.37 3.37 -2.26
CA LYS A 63 -7.53 4.72 -2.79
C LYS A 63 -7.38 4.78 -4.31
N PRO A 64 -8.29 4.12 -5.05
CA PRO A 64 -8.13 3.93 -6.49
C PRO A 64 -7.99 5.24 -7.27
N ASP A 65 -8.55 6.34 -6.74
CA ASP A 65 -8.49 7.66 -7.35
C ASP A 65 -7.13 8.37 -7.17
N GLU A 66 -6.31 7.95 -6.21
CA GLU A 66 -4.97 8.51 -5.99
C GLU A 66 -3.96 7.82 -6.93
N GLN A 67 -3.49 8.54 -7.96
CA GLN A 67 -2.55 8.02 -8.96
C GLN A 67 -1.16 7.68 -8.39
N ASN A 68 -0.77 8.28 -7.26
CA ASN A 68 0.53 8.02 -6.62
C ASN A 68 0.45 6.95 -5.53
N PHE A 69 -0.71 6.32 -5.33
CA PHE A 69 -0.89 5.35 -4.27
C PHE A 69 -0.33 3.97 -4.68
N LEU A 70 0.91 3.68 -4.26
CA LEU A 70 1.58 2.39 -4.45
C LEU A 70 1.14 1.31 -3.45
N GLY A 71 0.54 1.72 -2.33
CA GLY A 71 0.12 0.84 -1.22
C GLY A 71 0.52 1.39 0.14
N GLU A 72 -0.25 1.09 1.20
CA GLU A 72 0.02 1.58 2.57
C GLU A 72 1.39 1.14 3.09
N ARG A 73 1.91 -0.03 2.67
CA ARG A 73 3.23 -0.50 3.09
C ARG A 73 4.34 0.22 2.33
N GLU A 74 4.20 0.31 1.02
CA GLU A 74 5.16 0.92 0.12
C GLU A 74 5.31 2.41 0.46
N GLU A 75 4.22 3.10 0.75
CA GLU A 75 4.24 4.50 1.18
C GLU A 75 4.98 4.68 2.52
N VAL A 76 4.73 3.80 3.49
CA VAL A 76 5.46 3.80 4.77
C VAL A 76 6.96 3.60 4.56
N VAL A 77 7.35 2.70 3.65
CA VAL A 77 8.77 2.45 3.34
C VAL A 77 9.39 3.66 2.63
N ILE A 78 8.71 4.26 1.65
CA ILE A 78 9.20 5.47 0.96
C ILE A 78 9.39 6.62 1.94
N ARG A 79 8.40 6.90 2.81
CA ARG A 79 8.49 7.94 3.84
C ARG A 79 9.63 7.65 4.83
N THR A 80 9.83 6.38 5.21
CA THR A 80 10.92 5.98 6.09
C THR A 80 12.28 6.21 5.44
N LEU A 81 12.46 5.82 4.19
CA LEU A 81 13.71 6.04 3.45
C LEU A 81 14.01 7.53 3.29
N ALA A 82 13.00 8.33 2.98
CA ALA A 82 13.14 9.79 2.87
C ALA A 82 13.56 10.42 4.21
N LEU A 83 12.97 9.98 5.34
CA LEU A 83 13.40 10.43 6.67
C LEU A 83 14.83 10.00 6.98
N LEU A 84 15.22 8.76 6.69
CA LEU A 84 16.60 8.30 6.92
C LEU A 84 17.64 9.09 6.12
N GLN A 85 17.26 9.67 4.98
CA GLN A 85 18.11 10.54 4.18
C GLN A 85 18.22 11.97 4.73
N SER A 86 17.23 12.43 5.52
CA SER A 86 17.25 13.76 6.14
C SER A 86 18.11 13.82 7.42
N HIS A 87 18.59 15.01 7.78
CA HIS A 87 19.30 15.21 9.05
C HIS A 87 18.39 14.89 10.24
N ASP A 88 17.16 15.39 10.22
CA ASP A 88 16.16 15.16 11.27
C ASP A 88 15.89 13.68 11.51
N GLY A 89 15.77 12.88 10.44
CA GLY A 89 15.52 11.44 10.60
C GLY A 89 16.73 10.66 11.08
N ARG A 90 17.96 11.10 10.75
CA ARG A 90 19.18 10.52 11.35
C ARG A 90 19.31 10.86 12.83
N ASP A 91 19.01 12.09 13.24
CA ASP A 91 19.01 12.48 14.65
C ASP A 91 17.89 11.77 15.43
N LEU A 92 16.69 11.63 14.86
CA LEU A 92 15.62 10.81 15.44
C LEU A 92 16.05 9.35 15.61
N MET A 93 16.72 8.76 14.61
CA MET A 93 17.22 7.40 14.71
C MET A 93 18.30 7.26 15.79
N ARG A 94 19.17 8.26 15.96
CA ARG A 94 20.22 8.27 16.99
C ARG A 94 19.65 8.43 18.41
N ASN A 95 18.64 9.29 18.57
CA ASN A 95 18.11 9.66 19.89
C ASN A 95 16.94 8.75 20.34
N GLU A 96 16.05 8.39 19.41
CA GLU A 96 14.80 7.66 19.68
C GLU A 96 14.73 6.28 18.98
N GLY A 97 15.74 5.93 18.18
CA GLY A 97 15.79 4.65 17.47
C GLY A 97 14.65 4.43 16.47
N LEU A 98 14.31 3.16 16.27
CA LEU A 98 13.23 2.75 15.37
C LEU A 98 11.85 3.25 15.80
N SER A 99 11.65 3.50 17.10
CA SER A 99 10.40 4.08 17.63
C SER A 99 10.17 5.50 17.13
N GLY A 100 11.22 6.34 17.10
CA GLY A 100 11.12 7.71 16.61
C GLY A 100 10.73 7.75 15.14
N LEU A 101 11.39 6.93 14.31
CA LEU A 101 11.05 6.80 12.89
C LEU A 101 9.62 6.31 12.67
N ALA A 102 9.19 5.29 13.42
CA ALA A 102 7.84 4.75 13.29
C ALA A 102 6.78 5.80 13.65
N LYS A 103 7.02 6.58 14.72
CA LYS A 103 6.15 7.69 15.13
C LYS A 103 6.08 8.80 14.08
N ALA A 104 7.23 9.18 13.49
CA ALA A 104 7.29 10.19 12.44
C ALA A 104 6.53 9.77 11.16
N VAL A 105 6.47 8.47 10.87
CA VAL A 105 5.72 7.91 9.73
C VAL A 105 4.26 7.56 10.11
N GLY A 106 3.88 7.69 11.39
CA GLY A 106 2.52 7.46 11.87
C GLY A 106 2.13 5.99 12.00
N VAL A 107 3.10 5.09 12.19
CA VAL A 107 2.88 3.64 12.31
C VAL A 107 3.52 3.06 13.56
N THR A 108 3.15 1.83 13.92
CA THR A 108 3.84 1.11 15.00
C THR A 108 5.20 0.59 14.53
N THR A 109 6.18 0.51 15.44
CA THR A 109 7.53 -0.02 15.16
C THR A 109 7.49 -1.42 14.54
N SER A 110 6.62 -2.30 15.05
CA SER A 110 6.44 -3.65 14.51
C SER A 110 5.87 -3.64 13.09
N TYR A 111 4.94 -2.73 12.77
CA TYR A 111 4.44 -2.59 11.41
C TYR A 111 5.52 -2.06 10.47
N LEU A 112 6.26 -1.03 10.88
CA LEU A 112 7.38 -0.46 10.12
C LEU A 112 8.42 -1.53 9.76
N CYS A 113 8.92 -2.29 10.74
CA CYS A 113 9.91 -3.34 10.50
C CYS A 113 9.41 -4.42 9.55
N ARG A 114 8.15 -4.83 9.66
CA ARG A 114 7.54 -5.82 8.75
C ARG A 114 7.35 -5.27 7.35
N ALA A 115 6.90 -4.02 7.22
CA ALA A 115 6.74 -3.35 5.94
C ALA A 115 8.09 -3.21 5.22
N PHE A 116 9.09 -2.70 5.93
CA PHE A 116 10.44 -2.49 5.41
C PHE A 116 11.09 -3.81 4.98
N LYS A 117 11.06 -4.85 5.81
CA LYS A 117 11.60 -6.17 5.45
C LYS A 117 10.91 -6.77 4.22
N LYS A 118 9.59 -6.57 4.08
CA LYS A 118 8.82 -7.14 2.99
C LYS A 118 9.01 -6.39 1.66
N THR A 119 9.30 -5.10 1.71
CA THR A 119 9.47 -4.26 0.50
C THR A 119 10.95 -4.12 0.11
N VAL A 120 11.85 -3.91 1.07
CA VAL A 120 13.30 -3.69 0.84
C VAL A 120 14.12 -4.99 0.94
N GLY A 121 13.56 -6.04 1.56
CA GLY A 121 14.23 -7.35 1.74
C GLY A 121 15.22 -7.40 2.92
N LYS A 122 15.58 -6.26 3.51
CA LYS A 122 16.47 -6.15 4.69
C LYS A 122 15.73 -5.50 5.86
N SER A 123 16.22 -5.68 7.10
CA SER A 123 15.74 -4.88 8.23
C SER A 123 16.25 -3.43 8.11
N VAL A 124 15.58 -2.49 8.77
CA VAL A 124 16.02 -1.08 8.80
C VAL A 124 17.44 -0.96 9.38
N GLY A 125 17.75 -1.70 10.45
CA GLY A 125 19.10 -1.73 11.02
C GLY A 125 20.15 -2.26 10.03
N ALA A 126 19.86 -3.36 9.34
CA ALA A 126 20.76 -3.93 8.33
C ALA A 126 20.90 -3.04 7.07
N TYR A 127 19.91 -2.20 6.80
CA TYR A 127 19.97 -1.20 5.73
C TYR A 127 20.94 -0.07 6.11
N LEU A 128 20.93 0.37 7.37
CA LEU A 128 21.81 1.45 7.85
C LEU A 128 23.29 1.01 7.95
N THR A 129 23.54 -0.22 8.40
CA THR A 129 24.91 -0.77 8.46
C THR A 129 25.54 -1.05 7.09
N GLY A 130 24.77 -0.94 6.00
CA GLY A 130 25.27 -1.13 4.64
C GLY A 130 25.73 0.15 3.93
N PHE A 131 25.65 1.31 4.61
CA PHE A 131 26.12 2.61 4.10
C PHE A 131 27.41 3.09 4.77
N GLU A 132 28.00 2.29 5.66
CA GLU A 132 29.37 2.49 6.19
C GLU A 132 30.42 1.82 5.29
#